data_AF-A0A7W9USZ0-F1
#
_entry.id   AF-A0A7W9USZ0-F1
#
_cell.length_a   1.000
_cell.length_b   1.000
_cell.length_c   1.000
_cell.angle_alpha   90.00
_cell.angle_beta   90.00
_cell.angle_gamma   90.00
#
_symmetry.space_group_name_H-M   'P 1'
#
loop_
_entity.id
_entity.type
_entity.pdbx_description
1 polymer ?
#
loop_
_entity_poly.entity_id
_entity_poly.type
_entity_poly.pdbx_seq_one_letter_code
_entity_poly.pdbx_strand_id
1 'polypeptide(L)' 'MRIEDACAPDPRGTLPGRGAYVHPALVCLDQAVRRRAFSRALRAPGALDTKALRQHVERTTVAEQATL' A
#
# COMPACT_ATOMS: atom_id res chain seq x y z
N MET A 1 6.24 -9.16 -16.21
CA MET A 1 5.16 -8.16 -16.08
C MET A 1 5.67 -7.07 -15.16
N ARG A 2 5.99 -5.89 -15.71
CA ARG A 2 6.62 -4.78 -15.00
C ARG A 2 5.50 -3.91 -14.43
N ILE A 3 5.40 -3.81 -13.11
CA ILE A 3 4.46 -2.86 -12.49
C ILE A 3 5.11 -1.49 -12.66
N GLU A 4 4.71 -0.79 -13.72
CA GLU A 4 5.19 0.55 -14.02
C GLU A 4 4.50 1.53 -13.06
N ASP A 5 5.28 2.05 -12.12
CA ASP A 5 4.97 3.22 -11.26
C ASP A 5 3.65 3.23 -10.47
N ALA A 6 2.98 2.08 -10.29
CA ALA A 6 1.75 1.98 -9.51
C ALA A 6 1.96 1.24 -8.18
N CYS A 7 1.45 1.82 -7.09
CA CYS A 7 1.41 1.16 -5.79
C CYS A 7 0.22 0.20 -5.75
N ALA A 8 0.43 -1.05 -6.17
CA ALA A 8 -0.60 -2.07 -6.15
C ALA A 8 -0.71 -2.75 -4.75
N PRO A 9 -1.92 -3.01 -4.24
CA PRO A 9 -2.11 -3.82 -3.05
C PRO A 9 -1.73 -5.29 -3.35
N ASP A 10 -0.72 -5.80 -2.65
CA ASP A 10 -0.27 -7.20 -2.74
C ASP A 10 -0.42 -7.91 -1.39
N PRO A 11 -1.61 -8.44 -1.07
CA PRO A 11 -1.80 -9.20 0.16
C PRO A 11 -1.06 -10.55 0.15
N ARG A 12 -0.60 -11.03 -1.01
CA ARG A 12 0.08 -12.33 -1.15
C ARG A 12 1.60 -12.23 -1.18
N GLY A 13 2.16 -11.01 -1.28
CA GLY A 13 3.62 -10.80 -1.35
C GLY A 13 4.28 -11.49 -2.55
N THR A 14 3.51 -11.72 -3.62
CA THR A 14 3.92 -12.51 -4.80
C THR A 14 4.31 -11.67 -6.01
N LEU A 15 4.17 -10.35 -5.95
CA LEU A 15 4.48 -9.49 -7.08
C LEU A 15 5.99 -9.26 -7.21
N PRO A 16 6.57 -9.44 -8.42
CA PRO A 16 7.98 -9.18 -8.64
C PRO A 16 8.25 -7.68 -8.58
N GLY A 17 9.11 -7.26 -7.65
CA GLY A 17 9.47 -5.86 -7.48
C GLY A 17 9.94 -5.53 -6.06
N ARG A 18 10.03 -4.23 -5.77
CA ARG A 18 10.15 -3.77 -4.39
C ARG A 18 8.77 -3.71 -3.76
N GLY A 19 8.67 -4.04 -2.47
CA GLY A 19 7.44 -3.98 -1.70
C GLY A 19 7.61 -3.13 -0.45
N ALA A 20 6.48 -2.69 0.12
CA ALA A 20 6.42 -2.02 1.40
C ALA A 20 5.23 -2.56 2.18
N TYR A 21 5.43 -2.82 3.47
CA TYR A 21 4.38 -3.27 4.37
C TYR A 21 3.91 -2.11 5.23
N VAL A 22 2.59 -2.00 5.37
CA VAL A 22 1.95 -1.08 6.31
C VAL A 22 0.87 -1.83 7.05
N HIS A 23 0.59 -1.39 8.27
CA HIS A 23 -0.57 -1.92 8.99
C HIS A 23 -1.85 -1.65 8.18
N PRO A 24 -2.81 -2.60 8.19
CA PRO A 24 -4.13 -2.42 7.58
C PRO A 24 -4.94 -1.49 8.46
N ALA A 25 -4.55 -0.21 8.49
CA ALA A 25 -5.21 0.85 9.22
C ALA A 25 -5.08 2.13 8.41
N LEU A 26 -6.21 2.82 8.18
CA LEU A 26 -6.23 4.04 7.39
C LEU A 26 -5.28 5.11 7.94
N VAL A 27 -5.17 5.20 9.26
CA VAL A 27 -4.27 6.15 9.95
C VAL A 27 -2.79 5.86 9.66
N CYS A 28 -2.40 4.59 9.58
CA CYS A 28 -1.03 4.18 9.26
C CYS A 28 -0.74 4.41 7.77
N LEU A 29 -1.72 4.14 6.91
CA LEU A 29 -1.62 4.41 5.48
C LEU A 29 -1.46 5.92 5.21
N ASP A 30 -2.31 6.77 5.79
CA ASP A 30 -2.27 8.22 5.60
C ASP A 30 -0.92 8.80 6.05
N GLN A 31 -0.42 8.39 7.22
CA GLN A 31 0.91 8.77 7.68
C GLN A 31 2.02 8.32 6.73
N ALA A 32 1.94 7.09 6.20
CA ALA A 32 2.92 6.57 5.26
C ALA A 32 2.91 7.34 3.92
N VAL A 33 1.72 7.70 3.41
CA VAL A 33 1.56 8.54 2.21
C VAL A 33 2.13 9.93 2.47
N ARG A 34 1.74 10.57 3.58
CA ARG A 34 2.18 11.93 3.93
C ARG A 34 3.69 12.02 4.12
N ARG A 35 4.32 10.99 4.69
CA ARG A 35 5.78 10.89 4.87
C ARG A 35 6.51 10.39 3.63
N ARG A 36 5.81 10.10 2.52
CA ARG A 36 6.36 9.51 1.28
C ARG A 36 7.13 8.21 1.52
N ALA A 37 6.68 7.40 2.48
CA ALA A 37 7.32 6.14 2.85
C ALA A 37 7.32 5.16 1.67
N PHE A 38 6.22 5.08 0.91
CA PHE A 38 6.11 4.25 -0.28
C PHE A 38 7.06 4.68 -1.40
N SER A 39 7.10 5.98 -1.73
CA SER A 39 8.04 6.49 -2.74
C SER A 39 9.48 6.20 -2.35
N ARG A 40 9.83 6.29 -1.05
CA ARG A 40 11.18 5.94 -0.56
C ARG A 40 11.46 4.43 -0.63
N ALA A 41 10.52 3.59 -0.19
CA ALA A 41 10.69 2.14 -0.18
C ALA A 41 10.74 1.56 -1.59
N LEU A 42 9.90 2.06 -2.49
CA LEU A 42 9.81 1.62 -3.89
C LEU A 42 10.85 2.32 -4.79
N ARG A 43 11.51 3.38 -4.29
CA ARG A 43 12.37 4.29 -5.06
C ARG A 43 11.65 4.85 -6.30
N ALA A 44 10.39 5.21 -6.13
CA ALA A 44 9.62 5.83 -7.20
C ALA A 44 10.11 7.28 -7.40
N PRO A 45 10.23 7.74 -8.66
CA PRO A 45 10.66 9.11 -8.97
C PRO A 45 9.64 10.18 -8.53
N GLY A 46 8.42 9.80 -8.15
CA GLY A 46 7.35 10.74 -7.78
C GLY A 46 6.38 10.23 -6.71
N ALA A 47 5.29 10.98 -6.55
CA ALA A 47 4.16 10.55 -5.75
C ALA A 47 3.51 9.33 -6.41
N LEU A 48 3.51 8.21 -5.71
CA LEU A 48 2.81 7.02 -6.17
C LEU A 48 1.31 7.19 -5.94
N ASP A 49 0.50 6.77 -6.92
CA ASP A 49 -0.93 6.69 -6.71
C ASP A 49 -1.23 5.59 -5.68
N THR A 50 -1.76 6.02 -4.53
CA THR A 50 -2.13 5.14 -3.41
C THR A 50 -3.64 4.99 -3.29
N LYS A 51 -4.43 5.51 -4.24
CA LYS A 51 -5.90 5.45 -4.22
C LYS A 51 -6.41 4.01 -4.20
N ALA A 52 -5.86 3.14 -5.06
CA ALA A 52 -6.21 1.72 -5.09
C ALA A 52 -5.81 0.99 -3.79
N LEU A 53 -4.65 1.35 -3.23
CA LEU A 53 -4.18 0.83 -1.95
C LEU A 53 -5.11 1.25 -0.80
N ARG A 54 -5.57 2.51 -0.77
CA ARG A 54 -6.53 3.00 0.23
C ARG A 54 -7.84 2.23 0.21
N GLN A 55 -8.44 2.08 -0.98
CA GLN A 55 -9.68 1.30 -1.13
C GLN A 55 -9.50 -0.18 -0.78
N HIS A 56 -8.30 -0.73 -0.95
CA HIS A 56 -7.99 -2.07 -0.49
C HIS A 56 -7.90 -2.10 1.03
N VAL A 57 -7.09 -1.25 1.65
CA VAL A 57 -6.95 -1.15 3.11
C VAL A 57 -8.31 -0.95 3.77
N GLU A 58 -9.18 -0.08 3.25
CA GLU A 58 -10.54 0.12 3.76
C GLU A 58 -11.34 -1.19 3.80
N ARG A 59 -11.29 -1.99 2.73
CA ARG A 59 -11.94 -3.30 2.67
C ARG A 59 -11.29 -4.33 3.61
N THR A 60 -9.96 -4.32 3.71
CA THR A 60 -9.22 -5.28 4.55
C THR A 60 -9.36 -4.95 6.04
N THR A 61 -9.40 -3.67 6.44
CA THR A 61 -9.71 -3.28 7.83
C THR A 61 -11.04 -3.88 8.27
N VAL A 62 -12.06 -3.83 7.41
CA VAL A 62 -13.38 -4.39 7.74
C VAL A 62 -13.31 -5.91 7.88
N ALA A 63 -12.52 -6.60 7.05
CA ALA A 63 -12.33 -8.04 7.13
C ALA A 63 -11.54 -8.47 8.38
N GLU A 64 -10.52 -7.70 8.77
CA GLU A 64 -9.67 -7.99 9.94
C GLU A 64 -10.40 -7.65 11.25
N GLN A 65 -11.20 -6.59 11.28
CA GLN A 65 -12.08 -6.25 12.41
C GLN A 65 -13.22 -7.26 12.60
N ALA A 66 -13.70 -7.91 11.53
CA ALA A 66 -14.75 -8.93 11.58
C ALA A 66 -14.25 -10.30 12.10
N THR A 67 -12.95 -10.45 12.37
CA THR A 67 -12.37 -11.66 12.96
C THR A 67 -12.20 -11.54 14.49
N LEU A 68 -12.63 -10.42 15.10
CA LEU A 68 -12.69 -10.24 16.56
C LEU A 68 -13.99 -10.76 17.16
#